data_AF-M0MI55-F1
#
_entry.id   AF-M0MI55-F1
#
_cell.length_a   1.000
_cell.length_b   1.000
_cell.length_c   1.000
_cell.angle_alpha   90.00
_cell.angle_beta   90.00
_cell.angle_gamma   90.00
#
_symmetry.space_group_name_H-M   'P 1'
#
loop_
_entity.id
_entity.type
_entity.pdbx_description
1 polymer ?
#
loop_
_entity_poly.entity_id
_entity_poly.type
_entity_poly.pdbx_seq_one_letter_code
_entity_poly.pdbx_strand_id
1 'polypeptide(L)'
;MSHENDDTADHDSDASGTPPMEATRYADGSITYPGHPIGPDGTEPVGTVDLSDHTATVVTWTTSTAPPPGVDAPNHLAIVAFEIDGKTVRALGQLTTDEIAIGDEVTPVYAPELRDPEAGIREPESQDWDGYRFEPV
;
A
#
# COMPACT_ATOMS: atom_id res chain seq x y z
N MET A 1 9.65 -15.90 29.75
CA MET A 1 10.24 -14.84 28.92
C MET A 1 9.12 -14.39 28.01
N SER A 2 8.61 -13.20 28.28
CA SER A 2 7.48 -12.60 27.59
C SER A 2 7.98 -11.99 26.28
N HIS A 3 7.35 -12.34 25.16
CA HIS A 3 7.44 -11.53 23.94
C HIS A 3 6.08 -10.84 23.81
N GLU A 4 6.00 -9.64 24.38
CA GLU A 4 5.01 -8.64 23.96
C GLU A 4 5.50 -8.11 22.60
N ASN A 5 4.74 -8.41 21.54
CA ASN A 5 4.85 -7.69 20.28
C ASN A 5 4.15 -6.35 20.48
N ASP A 6 4.91 -5.36 20.93
CA ASP A 6 4.53 -3.96 20.92
C ASP A 6 4.95 -3.40 19.54
N ASP A 7 4.13 -3.66 18.53
CA ASP A 7 4.33 -3.21 17.15
C ASP A 7 3.11 -2.38 16.70
N THR A 8 2.53 -1.61 17.62
CA THR A 8 1.70 -0.46 17.25
C THR A 8 2.65 0.67 16.88
N ALA A 9 3.13 0.65 15.65
CA ALA A 9 3.63 1.85 15.01
C ALA A 9 2.49 2.88 15.07
N ASP A 10 2.69 3.93 15.85
CA ASP A 10 1.81 5.09 15.96
C ASP A 10 1.78 5.73 14.56
N HIS A 11 0.82 5.30 13.73
CA HIS A 11 0.64 5.81 12.38
C HIS A 11 0.15 7.25 12.54
N ASP A 12 1.01 8.23 12.21
CA ASP A 12 0.65 9.65 12.20
C ASP A 12 -0.45 9.84 11.15
N SER A 13 -1.69 9.67 11.57
CA SER A 13 -2.88 9.84 10.75
C SER A 13 -3.04 11.30 10.36
N ASP A 14 -3.45 11.56 9.13
CA ASP A 14 -3.64 12.92 8.62
C ASP A 14 -4.76 13.69 9.35
N ALA A 15 -5.04 14.93 8.94
CA ALA A 15 -6.11 15.74 9.54
C ALA A 15 -7.52 15.11 9.43
N SER A 16 -7.69 14.09 8.58
CA SER A 16 -8.92 13.32 8.40
C SER A 16 -8.97 12.02 9.22
N GLY A 17 -7.85 11.64 9.86
CA GLY A 17 -7.72 10.39 10.61
C GLY A 17 -7.40 9.19 9.72
N THR A 18 -7.03 9.41 8.46
CA THR A 18 -6.65 8.36 7.52
C THR A 18 -5.20 7.94 7.77
N PRO A 19 -4.89 6.64 7.91
CA PRO A 19 -3.53 6.15 8.04
C PRO A 19 -2.70 6.47 6.79
N PRO A 20 -1.43 6.90 6.91
CA PRO A 20 -0.58 7.19 5.76
C PRO A 20 -0.30 5.92 4.94
N MET A 21 -0.04 6.09 3.63
CA MET A 21 0.51 5.02 2.79
C MET A 21 2.04 4.97 3.00
N GLU A 22 2.45 4.56 4.19
CA GLU A 22 3.80 4.77 4.69
C GLU A 22 4.87 3.90 4.00
N ALA A 23 5.87 4.54 3.41
CA ALA A 23 7.10 3.93 2.94
C ALA A 23 8.28 4.30 3.86
N THR A 24 9.27 3.41 3.95
CA THR A 24 10.40 3.57 4.88
C THR A 24 11.65 4.05 4.14
N ARG A 25 12.34 5.06 4.69
CA ARG A 25 13.64 5.56 4.23
C ARG A 25 14.80 4.95 5.02
N TYR A 26 15.92 4.73 4.34
CA TYR A 26 17.17 4.24 4.93
C TYR A 26 18.33 5.20 4.70
N ALA A 27 19.43 4.99 5.44
CA ALA A 27 20.58 5.90 5.45
C ALA A 27 21.29 6.01 4.08
N ASP A 28 21.25 4.96 3.26
CA ASP A 28 21.75 4.96 1.87
C ASP A 28 20.84 5.70 0.88
N GLY A 29 19.72 6.22 1.36
CA GLY A 29 18.70 6.89 0.57
C GLY A 29 17.79 5.93 -0.19
N SER A 30 17.86 4.62 0.05
CA SER A 30 16.83 3.70 -0.43
C SER A 30 15.50 3.95 0.27
N ILE A 31 14.41 3.64 -0.44
CA ILE A 31 13.04 3.75 0.06
C ILE A 31 12.34 2.43 -0.28
N THR A 32 11.71 1.80 0.72
CA THR A 32 10.98 0.55 0.51
C THR A 32 9.52 0.66 0.91
N TYR A 33 8.69 -0.07 0.17
CA TYR A 33 7.29 -0.27 0.49
C TYR A 33 6.92 -1.74 0.21
N PRO A 34 6.43 -2.50 1.20
CA PRO A 34 6.33 -2.13 2.63
C PRO A 34 7.71 -1.84 3.28
N GLY A 35 7.68 -1.22 4.44
CA GLY A 35 8.85 -1.01 5.29
C GLY A 35 9.44 -2.31 5.82
N HIS A 36 10.76 -2.32 6.05
CA HIS A 36 11.45 -3.42 6.72
C HIS A 36 12.32 -2.92 7.89
N PRO A 37 12.45 -3.69 9.00
CA PRO A 37 13.30 -3.31 10.13
C PRO A 37 14.77 -3.13 9.76
N ILE A 38 15.23 -3.79 8.69
CA ILE A 38 16.59 -3.71 8.18
C ILE A 38 16.51 -3.46 6.68
N GLY A 39 17.15 -2.38 6.24
CA GLY A 39 17.17 -1.92 4.85
C GLY A 39 18.06 -2.77 3.94
N PRO A 40 18.02 -2.49 2.63
CA PRO A 40 18.77 -3.23 1.61
C PRO A 40 20.29 -3.29 1.85
N ASP A 41 20.85 -2.26 2.50
CA ASP A 41 22.28 -2.15 2.83
C ASP A 41 22.63 -2.63 4.25
N GLY A 42 21.64 -3.12 5.00
CA GLY A 42 21.79 -3.57 6.38
C GLY A 42 21.62 -2.47 7.43
N THR A 43 21.18 -1.27 7.05
CA THR A 43 20.93 -0.17 8.00
C THR A 43 19.51 -0.16 8.56
N GLU A 44 19.34 0.43 9.73
CA GLU A 44 18.02 0.68 10.33
C GLU A 44 17.29 1.83 9.60
N PRO A 45 15.95 1.87 9.65
CA PRO A 45 15.16 3.00 9.16
C PRO A 45 15.61 4.35 9.73
N VAL A 46 15.63 5.38 8.88
CA VAL A 46 15.97 6.77 9.27
C VAL A 46 14.81 7.75 9.13
N GLY A 47 13.67 7.28 8.63
CA GLY A 47 12.45 8.08 8.50
C GLY A 47 11.43 7.42 7.58
N THR A 48 10.36 8.16 7.29
CA THR A 48 9.24 7.69 6.49
C THR A 48 8.88 8.68 5.38
N VAL A 49 8.05 8.24 4.44
CA VAL A 49 7.39 9.03 3.39
C VAL A 49 5.96 8.54 3.31
N ASP A 50 4.99 9.44 3.35
CA ASP A 50 3.62 9.09 3.00
C ASP A 50 3.47 9.11 1.47
N LEU A 51 3.23 7.94 0.87
CA LEU A 51 3.01 7.83 -0.57
C LEU A 51 1.65 8.40 -1.00
N SER A 52 0.70 8.59 -0.07
CA SER A 52 -0.63 9.14 -0.35
C SER A 52 -0.58 10.60 -0.81
N ASP A 53 0.48 11.32 -0.46
CA ASP A 53 0.77 12.70 -0.90
C ASP A 53 1.30 12.80 -2.35
N HIS A 54 1.47 11.66 -3.02
CA HIS A 54 2.14 11.57 -4.32
C HIS A 54 1.31 10.80 -5.35
N THR A 55 1.47 11.16 -6.62
CA THR A 55 0.96 10.35 -7.73
C THR A 55 1.98 9.29 -8.14
N ALA A 56 1.48 8.22 -8.75
CA ALA A 56 2.28 7.09 -9.24
C ALA A 56 1.96 6.77 -10.70
N THR A 57 2.90 6.14 -11.39
CA THR A 57 2.70 5.67 -12.77
C THR A 57 2.39 4.17 -12.78
N VAL A 58 1.38 3.75 -13.54
CA VAL A 58 1.06 2.33 -13.73
C VAL A 58 2.18 1.64 -14.52
N VAL A 59 2.85 0.67 -13.90
CA VAL A 59 3.92 -0.12 -14.52
C VAL A 59 3.33 -1.29 -15.31
N THR A 60 2.35 -1.97 -14.72
CA THR A 60 1.60 -3.07 -15.34
C THR A 60 0.32 -3.29 -14.53
N TRP A 61 -0.70 -3.88 -15.15
CA TRP A 61 -1.94 -4.19 -14.48
C TRP A 61 -2.60 -5.45 -15.04
N THR A 62 -3.58 -5.99 -14.31
CA THR A 62 -4.37 -7.15 -14.71
C THR A 62 -5.75 -7.13 -14.05
N THR A 63 -6.64 -7.99 -14.52
CA THR A 63 -7.97 -8.21 -13.91
C THR A 63 -8.08 -9.64 -13.40
N SER A 64 -8.36 -9.78 -12.10
CA SER A 64 -8.80 -11.03 -11.50
C SER A 64 -10.31 -11.15 -11.65
N THR A 65 -10.76 -12.02 -12.56
CA THR A 65 -12.21 -12.22 -12.84
C THR A 65 -12.89 -13.15 -11.83
N ALA A 66 -12.12 -13.88 -11.02
CA ALA A 66 -12.62 -14.82 -10.02
C ALA A 66 -11.72 -14.79 -8.77
N PRO A 67 -11.69 -13.67 -8.03
CA PRO A 67 -10.91 -13.57 -6.81
C PRO A 67 -11.50 -14.45 -5.69
N PRO A 68 -10.73 -14.71 -4.62
CA PRO A 68 -11.22 -15.43 -3.45
C PRO A 68 -12.43 -14.75 -2.78
N PRO A 69 -13.23 -15.49 -1.99
CA PRO A 69 -14.29 -14.90 -1.16
C PRO A 69 -13.81 -13.72 -0.32
N GLY A 70 -14.70 -12.74 -0.16
CA GLY A 70 -14.43 -11.46 0.51
C GLY A 70 -13.87 -10.38 -0.40
N VAL A 71 -13.30 -10.73 -1.56
CA VAL A 71 -12.79 -9.74 -2.52
C VAL A 71 -13.82 -9.52 -3.62
N ASP A 72 -14.16 -8.26 -3.89
CA ASP A 72 -15.09 -7.90 -4.96
C ASP A 72 -14.61 -8.40 -6.33
N ALA A 73 -15.54 -8.93 -7.13
CA ALA A 73 -15.27 -9.44 -8.48
C ALA A 73 -16.00 -8.60 -9.54
N PRO A 74 -15.33 -8.18 -10.63
CA PRO A 74 -13.90 -8.33 -10.92
C PRO A 74 -13.01 -7.44 -10.02
N ASN A 75 -11.78 -7.89 -9.76
CA ASN A 75 -10.78 -7.10 -9.02
C ASN A 75 -9.64 -6.69 -9.96
N HIS A 76 -9.51 -5.40 -10.23
CA HIS A 76 -8.45 -4.83 -11.05
C HIS A 76 -7.24 -4.53 -10.18
N LEU A 77 -6.05 -4.99 -10.58
CA LEU A 77 -4.82 -4.89 -9.80
C LEU A 77 -3.72 -4.25 -10.63
N ALA A 78 -2.98 -3.31 -10.04
CA ALA A 78 -1.86 -2.64 -10.67
C ALA A 78 -0.61 -2.69 -9.81
N ILE A 79 0.54 -2.81 -10.48
CA ILE A 79 1.82 -2.40 -9.92
C ILE A 79 2.05 -0.96 -10.37
N VAL A 80 2.22 -0.06 -9.42
CA VAL A 80 2.50 1.35 -9.66
C VAL A 80 3.91 1.71 -9.22
N ALA A 81 4.46 2.79 -9.76
CA ALA A 81 5.77 3.33 -9.42
C ALA A 81 5.66 4.80 -9.01
N PHE A 82 6.09 5.10 -7.80
CA PHE A 82 6.29 6.45 -7.28
C PHE A 82 7.73 6.87 -7.52
N GLU A 83 7.94 8.11 -7.90
CA GLU A 83 9.28 8.71 -8.04
C GLU A 83 9.49 9.73 -6.91
N ILE A 84 10.26 9.34 -5.89
CA ILE A 84 10.47 10.10 -4.66
C ILE A 84 11.96 10.39 -4.50
N ASP A 85 12.34 11.66 -4.50
CA ASP A 85 13.75 12.10 -4.35
C ASP A 85 14.73 11.39 -5.31
N GLY A 86 14.27 11.08 -6.53
CA GLY A 86 15.05 10.35 -7.54
C GLY A 86 15.18 8.85 -7.30
N LYS A 87 14.31 8.29 -6.45
CA LYS A 87 14.18 6.86 -6.16
C LYS A 87 12.81 6.35 -6.60
N THR A 88 12.80 5.19 -7.24
CA THR A 88 11.56 4.51 -7.60
C THR A 88 11.10 3.61 -6.45
N VAL A 89 9.88 3.82 -5.97
CA VAL A 89 9.19 2.94 -5.01
C VAL A 89 8.02 2.28 -5.72
N ARG A 90 7.87 0.96 -5.60
CA ARG A 90 6.77 0.23 -6.24
C ARG A 90 5.80 -0.32 -5.22
N ALA A 91 4.51 -0.21 -5.54
CA ALA A 91 3.42 -0.76 -4.75
C ALA A 91 2.49 -1.60 -5.63
N LEU A 92 1.88 -2.63 -5.03
CA LEU A 92 0.78 -3.39 -5.61
C LEU A 92 -0.50 -2.96 -4.91
N GLY A 93 -1.55 -2.63 -5.66
CA GLY A 93 -2.85 -2.29 -5.10
C GLY A 93 -3.99 -2.54 -6.08
N GLN A 94 -5.21 -2.38 -5.58
CA GLN A 94 -6.42 -2.46 -6.40
C GLN A 94 -6.62 -1.15 -7.16
N LEU A 95 -7.17 -1.23 -8.36
CA LEU A 95 -7.64 -0.05 -9.10
C LEU A 95 -9.12 0.19 -8.81
N THR A 96 -9.56 1.44 -8.91
CA THR A 96 -10.98 1.81 -8.83
C THR A 96 -11.76 1.51 -10.12
N THR A 97 -11.06 1.34 -11.24
CA THR A 97 -11.62 1.11 -12.58
C THR A 97 -10.70 0.23 -13.44
N ASP A 98 -11.22 -0.34 -14.53
CA ASP A 98 -10.45 -1.00 -15.60
C ASP A 98 -10.12 -0.07 -16.77
N GLU A 99 -10.61 1.17 -16.74
CA GLU A 99 -10.30 2.23 -17.71
C GLU A 99 -8.90 2.81 -17.44
N ILE A 100 -7.87 1.97 -17.58
CA ILE A 100 -6.48 2.32 -17.28
C ILE A 100 -5.51 1.66 -18.28
N ALA A 101 -4.39 2.31 -18.55
CA ALA A 101 -3.29 1.81 -19.37
C ALA A 101 -1.95 1.82 -18.61
N ILE A 102 -0.99 1.05 -19.14
CA ILE A 102 0.41 1.14 -18.69
C ILE A 102 0.93 2.53 -19.05
N GLY A 103 1.53 3.20 -18.07
CA GLY A 103 2.04 4.57 -18.21
C GLY A 103 1.07 5.65 -17.72
N ASP A 104 -0.17 5.32 -17.40
CA ASP A 104 -1.12 6.28 -16.84
C ASP A 104 -0.73 6.68 -15.42
N GLU A 105 -1.08 7.90 -15.03
CA GLU A 105 -0.88 8.43 -13.69
C GLU A 105 -2.09 8.13 -12.81
N VAL A 106 -1.84 7.71 -11.58
CA VAL A 106 -2.86 7.39 -10.57
C VAL A 106 -2.52 8.04 -9.24
N THR A 107 -3.56 8.33 -8.45
CA THR A 107 -3.42 8.75 -7.06
C THR A 107 -3.87 7.64 -6.11
N PRO A 108 -3.21 7.47 -4.95
CA PRO A 108 -3.73 6.62 -3.89
C PRO A 108 -5.05 7.16 -3.36
N VAL A 109 -6.00 6.26 -3.08
CA VAL A 109 -7.27 6.56 -2.44
C VAL A 109 -7.53 5.56 -1.33
N TYR A 110 -7.74 6.07 -0.12
CA TYR A 110 -8.02 5.24 1.04
C TYR A 110 -9.38 4.56 0.92
N ALA A 111 -9.42 3.28 1.27
CA ALA A 111 -10.60 2.46 1.37
C ALA A 111 -10.67 1.87 2.79
N PRO A 112 -11.75 2.10 3.54
CA PRO A 112 -11.89 1.59 4.91
C PRO A 112 -12.05 0.05 4.96
N GLU A 113 -12.35 -0.58 3.82
CA GLU A 113 -12.47 -2.02 3.69
C GLU A 113 -12.13 -2.43 2.25
N LEU A 114 -11.00 -3.10 2.05
CA LEU A 114 -10.53 -3.61 0.75
C LEU A 114 -11.17 -4.95 0.39
N ARG A 115 -11.68 -5.66 1.39
CA ARG A 115 -12.32 -6.98 1.28
C ARG A 115 -13.19 -7.23 2.51
N ASP A 116 -14.31 -7.92 2.32
CA ASP A 116 -15.27 -8.27 3.36
C ASP A 116 -14.65 -9.28 4.36
N PRO A 117 -14.52 -8.91 5.66
CA PRO A 117 -13.94 -9.77 6.68
C PRO A 117 -14.80 -11.00 7.02
N GLU A 118 -16.13 -10.92 6.90
CA GLU A 118 -17.04 -12.03 7.21
C GLU A 118 -17.04 -13.10 6.12
N ALA A 119 -16.84 -12.69 4.86
CA ALA A 119 -16.71 -13.60 3.73
C ALA A 119 -15.28 -14.13 3.52
N GLY A 120 -14.28 -13.53 4.18
CA GLY A 120 -12.87 -13.89 4.08
C GLY A 120 -12.52 -15.25 4.69
N ILE A 121 -11.34 -15.78 4.31
CA ILE A 121 -10.78 -17.04 4.88
C ILE A 121 -10.00 -16.77 6.19
N ARG A 122 -9.62 -15.51 6.43
CA ARG A 122 -8.88 -15.10 7.64
C ARG A 122 -9.86 -14.86 8.80
N GLU A 123 -9.36 -14.98 10.02
CA GLU A 123 -10.11 -14.62 11.22
C GLU A 123 -10.32 -13.08 11.22
N PRO A 124 -11.57 -12.57 11.38
CA PRO A 124 -11.88 -11.14 11.21
C PRO A 124 -11.04 -10.18 12.07
N GLU A 125 -10.71 -10.53 13.31
CA GLU A 125 -9.96 -9.66 14.22
C GLU A 125 -8.43 -9.79 14.05
N SER A 126 -7.96 -10.68 13.16
CA SER A 126 -6.53 -10.97 13.01
C SER A 126 -5.72 -9.92 12.26
N GLN A 127 -6.37 -8.94 11.64
CA GLN A 127 -5.74 -7.85 10.92
C GLN A 127 -6.74 -6.73 10.66
N ASP A 128 -6.23 -5.57 10.30
CA ASP A 128 -7.04 -4.52 9.69
C ASP A 128 -7.37 -4.88 8.22
N TRP A 129 -8.47 -4.30 7.72
CA TRP A 129 -9.05 -4.62 6.41
C TRP A 129 -9.11 -3.41 5.49
N ASP A 130 -8.73 -2.24 5.98
CA ASP A 130 -8.56 -1.01 5.24
C ASP A 130 -7.26 -1.01 4.42
N GLY A 131 -7.06 0.06 3.66
CA GLY A 131 -5.82 0.33 2.96
C GLY A 131 -6.05 1.21 1.74
N TYR A 132 -5.15 1.14 0.76
CA TYR A 132 -5.18 2.02 -0.40
C TYR A 132 -5.51 1.29 -1.70
N ARG A 133 -6.35 1.95 -2.50
CA ARG A 133 -6.58 1.66 -3.92
C ARG A 133 -5.94 2.77 -4.76
N PHE A 134 -5.96 2.62 -6.07
CA PHE A 134 -5.47 3.60 -7.02
C PHE A 134 -6.57 4.02 -7.98
N GLU A 135 -6.73 5.32 -8.19
CA GLU A 135 -7.63 5.88 -9.19
C GLU A 135 -6.87 6.74 -10.22
N PRO A 136 -7.30 6.74 -11.50
CA PRO A 136 -6.74 7.66 -12.49
C PRO A 136 -6.87 9.13 -12.05
N VAL A 137 -5.84 9.93 -12.34
CA VAL A 137 -5.82 11.40 -12.11
C VAL A 137 -6.60 12.16 -13.19
#